data_AF-A0A1X7J3S9-F1
#
_entry.id   AF-A0A1X7J3S9-F1
#
_cell.length_a   1.000
_cell.length_b   1.000
_cell.length_c   1.000
_cell.angle_alpha   90.00
_cell.angle_beta   90.00
_cell.angle_gamma   90.00
#
_symmetry.space_group_name_H-M   'P 1'
#
loop_
_entity.id
_entity.type
_entity.pdbx_description
1 polymer ?
#
loop_
_entity_poly.entity_id
_entity_poly.type
_entity_poly.pdbx_seq_one_letter_code
_entity_poly.pdbx_strand_id
1 'polypeptide(L)'
;MKKLTLIIFLCTGLLSWADAQEKNIVQKNTKEQANEDKNWQLINNNKEWKLRVRGQVQLSSDDKAITSLSRGGAIHFSQRGEKLEVSEDKSGKVLYKINGRIIDENNTTYQSLISSCVSTLIKGGVDAERRTARLYTAGGTQAVLQELGSLHNDFARSRYINALLLLPISSSESVTLIKQVPQLLESDYYQSEIFSDLLTKSEQQDYLYTAILSATEDIKSDYYRYTTVSKLLNVQSLNQEQKAAVLHIVRHTSSDYYQAELFKQLLKTQTIESPDFQETMSLVQSMKSDYYKTEILSGLMKKAEKESDWKLLIPQVSHIASDYYQAELLQQMTKRIPASETLKQQLQEAAKNIKSDFYYGKITRQISAI
;
A
#
# COMPACT_ATOMS: atom_id res chain seq x y z
N MET A 1 70.38 -6.09 13.75
CA MET A 1 69.28 -5.58 14.59
C MET A 1 68.26 -4.90 13.69
N LYS A 2 66.99 -5.31 13.83
CA LYS A 2 65.90 -5.11 12.86
C LYS A 2 65.56 -3.63 12.66
N LYS A 3 65.55 -3.16 11.41
CA LYS A 3 64.98 -1.86 11.04
C LYS A 3 63.46 -2.00 10.96
N LEU A 4 62.77 -1.19 11.75
CA LEU A 4 61.32 -1.12 11.85
C LEU A 4 60.79 -0.29 10.66
N THR A 5 60.17 -0.95 9.68
CA THR A 5 59.51 -0.28 8.56
C THR A 5 58.12 0.17 9.04
N LEU A 6 57.99 1.47 9.29
CA LEU A 6 56.72 2.14 9.62
C LEU A 6 55.93 2.34 8.31
N ILE A 7 54.91 1.51 8.07
CA ILE A 7 53.97 1.71 6.97
C ILE A 7 53.00 2.82 7.39
N ILE A 8 53.22 4.02 6.86
CA ILE A 8 52.27 5.13 6.92
C ILE A 8 51.19 4.84 5.89
N PHE A 9 50.02 4.39 6.35
CA PHE A 9 48.81 4.36 5.54
C PHE A 9 48.34 5.81 5.37
N LEU A 10 48.68 6.42 4.24
CA LEU A 10 48.15 7.71 3.84
C LEU A 10 46.69 7.50 3.43
N CYS A 11 45.77 7.59 4.40
CA CYS A 11 44.35 7.77 4.15
C CYS A 11 44.12 9.17 3.54
N THR A 12 44.30 9.30 2.23
CA THR A 12 43.68 10.39 1.47
C THR A 12 42.27 9.97 1.09
N GLY A 13 41.36 10.12 2.05
CA GLY A 13 39.93 10.14 1.78
C GLY A 13 39.62 11.42 0.99
N LEU A 14 39.59 11.29 -0.34
CA LEU A 14 38.97 12.28 -1.21
C LEU A 14 37.46 12.19 -0.99
N LEU A 15 36.96 13.04 -0.09
CA LEU A 15 35.54 13.39 0.02
C LEU A 15 35.10 14.09 -1.28
N SER A 16 34.43 13.31 -2.12
CA SER A 16 33.11 13.61 -2.70
C SER A 16 32.76 15.08 -2.99
N TRP A 17 32.87 15.50 -4.26
CA TRP A 17 32.04 16.57 -4.84
C TRP A 17 31.77 16.26 -6.32
N ALA A 18 31.15 15.13 -6.63
CA ALA A 18 30.65 14.86 -7.99
C ALA A 18 29.44 13.92 -8.01
N ASP A 19 29.36 12.93 -7.12
CA ASP A 19 28.29 11.91 -7.16
C ASP A 19 27.06 12.19 -6.27
N ALA A 20 26.93 13.41 -5.75
CA ALA A 20 25.82 13.80 -4.87
C ALA A 20 24.70 14.58 -5.58
N GLN A 21 24.81 14.85 -6.89
CA GLN A 21 23.79 15.63 -7.63
C GLN A 21 22.81 14.81 -8.48
N GLU A 22 23.03 13.51 -8.71
CA GLU A 22 22.05 12.68 -9.46
C GLU A 22 20.93 12.08 -8.58
N LYS A 23 21.13 11.98 -7.27
CA LYS A 23 20.18 11.28 -6.37
C LYS A 23 18.95 12.09 -5.94
N ASN A 24 18.76 13.30 -6.44
CA ASN A 24 17.68 14.21 -6.01
C ASN A 24 16.74 14.70 -7.13
N ILE A 25 16.76 14.07 -8.32
CA ILE A 25 16.06 14.59 -9.51
C ILE A 25 14.92 13.67 -9.98
N VAL A 26 13.93 13.28 -9.15
CA VAL A 26 12.66 12.72 -9.73
C VAL A 26 11.40 13.01 -8.90
N GLN A 27 11.46 13.28 -7.60
CA GLN A 27 10.26 13.29 -6.75
C GLN A 27 9.34 14.54 -6.84
N LYS A 28 9.57 15.51 -7.72
CA LYS A 28 8.69 16.69 -7.83
C LYS A 28 8.15 16.87 -9.24
N ASN A 29 6.90 16.45 -9.40
CA ASN A 29 5.92 16.84 -10.43
C ASN A 29 5.79 15.96 -11.69
N THR A 30 5.54 14.66 -11.51
CA THR A 30 4.63 13.95 -12.43
C THR A 30 3.20 14.25 -11.99
N LYS A 31 2.46 15.07 -12.74
CA LYS A 31 1.00 15.11 -12.57
C LYS A 31 0.44 13.85 -13.24
N GLU A 32 0.24 12.80 -12.45
CA GLU A 32 -0.58 11.67 -12.87
C GLU A 32 -2.05 12.08 -12.80
N GLN A 33 -2.67 12.18 -13.97
CA GLN A 33 -4.12 12.09 -14.12
C GLN A 33 -4.37 10.84 -14.95
N ALA A 34 -4.48 9.70 -14.29
CA ALA A 34 -4.99 8.49 -14.90
C ALA A 34 -6.52 8.51 -14.74
N ASN A 35 -7.23 8.80 -15.82
CA ASN A 35 -8.57 8.25 -16.01
C ASN A 35 -8.42 7.01 -16.90
N GLU A 36 -9.36 6.08 -16.79
CA GLU A 36 -9.46 4.84 -17.58
C GLU A 36 -9.33 5.07 -19.11
N ASP A 37 -9.39 6.32 -19.58
CA ASP A 37 -9.07 6.77 -20.94
C ASP A 37 -7.63 7.31 -21.13
N LYS A 38 -6.71 6.37 -21.29
CA LYS A 38 -5.72 6.33 -22.39
C LYS A 38 -4.72 7.47 -22.58
N ASN A 39 -4.70 8.58 -21.82
CA ASN A 39 -3.80 9.72 -22.05
C ASN A 39 -2.88 9.95 -20.85
N TRP A 40 -1.57 9.76 -21.01
CA TRP A 40 -0.60 10.08 -19.96
C TRP A 40 0.66 10.73 -20.55
N GLN A 41 1.38 11.48 -19.71
CA GLN A 41 2.50 12.32 -20.11
C GLN A 41 3.67 12.15 -19.15
N LEU A 42 4.87 11.93 -19.70
CA LEU A 42 6.14 12.03 -18.97
C LEU A 42 6.92 13.24 -19.48
N ILE A 43 7.55 13.96 -18.56
CA ILE A 43 8.45 15.08 -18.87
C ILE A 43 9.70 14.89 -18.02
N ASN A 44 10.88 15.08 -18.60
CA ASN A 44 12.10 15.14 -17.81
C ASN A 44 12.29 16.55 -17.21
N ASN A 45 12.94 16.63 -16.05
CA ASN A 45 13.04 17.87 -15.27
C ASN A 45 13.77 19.00 -16.00
N ASN A 46 14.72 18.67 -16.89
CA ASN A 46 15.46 19.62 -17.69
C ASN A 46 14.72 20.02 -18.99
N LYS A 47 13.51 19.48 -19.21
CA LYS A 47 12.73 19.59 -20.46
C LYS A 47 13.48 19.12 -21.72
N GLU A 48 14.55 18.33 -21.56
CA GLU A 48 15.31 17.79 -22.68
C GLU A 48 14.52 16.77 -23.49
N TRP A 49 13.56 16.10 -22.84
CA TRP A 49 12.58 15.28 -23.52
C TRP A 49 11.19 15.33 -22.89
N LYS A 50 10.19 15.04 -23.73
CA LYS A 50 8.77 14.96 -23.36
C LYS A 50 8.10 13.84 -24.14
N LEU A 51 7.34 13.01 -23.45
CA LEU A 51 6.56 11.92 -24.01
C LEU A 51 5.08 12.12 -23.66
N ARG A 52 4.20 12.00 -24.65
CA ARG A 52 2.75 11.87 -24.47
C ARG A 52 2.30 10.63 -25.19
N VAL A 53 1.48 9.83 -24.53
CA VAL A 53 0.93 8.62 -25.10
C VAL A 53 -0.57 8.63 -24.97
N ARG A 54 -1.23 8.37 -26.09
CA ARG A 54 -2.64 8.12 -26.20
C ARG A 54 -2.88 6.69 -26.69
N GLY A 55 -3.72 5.95 -25.99
CA GLY A 55 -4.13 4.60 -26.39
C GLY A 55 -3.21 3.49 -25.89
N GLN A 56 -3.59 2.26 -26.21
CA GLN A 56 -2.73 1.10 -25.97
C GLN A 56 -1.61 1.08 -27.01
N VAL A 57 -0.42 0.66 -26.61
CA VAL A 57 0.77 0.61 -27.46
C VAL A 57 1.41 -0.75 -27.30
N GLN A 58 1.80 -1.35 -28.41
CA GLN A 58 2.55 -2.59 -28.45
C GLN A 58 3.95 -2.33 -28.98
N LEU A 59 4.96 -2.82 -28.26
CA LEU A 59 6.36 -2.76 -28.66
C LEU A 59 6.77 -4.02 -29.43
N SER A 60 7.85 -3.94 -30.20
CA SER A 60 8.50 -5.10 -30.83
C SER A 60 9.14 -6.00 -29.77
N SER A 61 9.37 -7.27 -30.12
CA SER A 61 9.96 -8.24 -29.20
C SER A 61 11.41 -7.92 -28.81
N ASP A 62 12.11 -7.15 -29.63
CA ASP A 62 13.48 -6.69 -29.39
C ASP A 62 13.56 -5.28 -28.78
N ASP A 63 12.41 -4.68 -28.46
CA ASP A 63 12.27 -3.37 -27.83
C ASP A 63 12.90 -2.21 -28.63
N LYS A 64 12.90 -2.32 -29.96
CA LYS A 64 13.44 -1.28 -30.85
C LYS A 64 12.39 -0.51 -31.64
N ALA A 65 11.15 -0.99 -31.67
CA ALA A 65 10.08 -0.38 -32.45
C ALA A 65 8.70 -0.47 -31.78
N ILE A 66 7.76 0.32 -32.29
CA ILE A 66 6.33 0.23 -31.99
C ILE A 66 5.67 -0.57 -33.10
N THR A 67 4.95 -1.63 -32.73
CA THR A 67 4.32 -2.57 -33.67
C THR A 67 2.83 -2.34 -33.85
N SER A 68 2.15 -1.78 -32.84
CA SER A 68 0.74 -1.41 -32.96
C SER A 68 0.36 -0.29 -31.99
N LEU A 69 -0.74 0.40 -32.29
CA LEU A 69 -1.45 1.24 -31.34
C LEU A 69 -2.93 0.79 -31.27
N SER A 70 -3.70 1.25 -30.30
CA SER A 70 -5.16 1.14 -30.40
C SER A 70 -5.69 2.19 -31.37
N ARG A 71 -6.85 1.96 -32.01
CA ARG A 71 -7.50 2.96 -32.88
C ARG A 71 -7.58 4.34 -32.24
N GLY A 72 -7.10 5.36 -32.95
CA GLY A 72 -7.01 6.74 -32.46
C GLY A 72 -5.87 6.99 -31.48
N GLY A 73 -5.05 5.98 -31.19
CA GLY A 73 -3.83 6.07 -30.40
C GLY A 73 -2.79 6.94 -31.08
N ALA A 74 -1.95 7.58 -30.28
CA ALA A 74 -0.89 8.45 -30.77
C ALA A 74 0.21 8.58 -29.72
N ILE A 75 1.46 8.60 -30.16
CA ILE A 75 2.62 8.94 -29.34
C ILE A 75 3.19 10.24 -29.85
N HIS A 76 3.47 11.18 -28.95
CA HIS A 76 4.23 12.37 -29.25
C HIS A 76 5.45 12.39 -28.35
N PHE A 77 6.62 12.18 -28.94
CA PHE A 77 7.90 12.22 -28.26
C PHE A 77 8.72 13.38 -28.81
N SER A 78 9.29 14.20 -27.94
CA SER A 78 10.22 15.25 -28.34
C SER A 78 11.50 15.14 -27.54
N GLN A 79 12.63 15.29 -28.21
CA GLN A 79 13.95 15.24 -27.60
C GLN A 79 14.89 16.16 -28.37
N ARG A 80 15.58 17.08 -27.67
CA ARG A 80 16.60 17.98 -28.25
C ARG A 80 16.13 18.74 -29.51
N GLY A 81 14.86 19.14 -29.55
CA GLY A 81 14.27 19.90 -30.67
C GLY A 81 13.61 19.05 -31.76
N GLU A 82 13.95 17.76 -31.84
CA GLU A 82 13.26 16.80 -32.72
C GLU A 82 11.89 16.42 -32.14
N LYS A 83 10.90 16.24 -33.02
CA LYS A 83 9.54 15.82 -32.68
C LYS A 83 9.17 14.57 -33.45
N LEU A 84 9.07 13.46 -32.75
CA LEU A 84 8.54 12.19 -33.23
C LEU A 84 7.05 12.09 -32.91
N GLU A 85 6.25 11.82 -33.93
CA GLU A 85 4.83 11.46 -33.81
C GLU A 85 4.64 10.04 -34.35
N VAL A 86 4.00 9.17 -33.57
CA VAL A 86 3.65 7.81 -33.99
C VAL A 86 2.14 7.67 -33.91
N SER A 87 1.52 7.19 -34.98
CA SER A 87 0.07 7.01 -35.08
C SER A 87 -0.26 5.82 -35.99
N GLU A 88 -1.53 5.44 -36.08
CA GLU A 88 -1.98 4.49 -37.10
C GLU A 88 -2.58 5.21 -38.30
N ASP A 89 -2.32 4.70 -39.49
CA ASP A 89 -3.02 5.13 -40.69
C ASP A 89 -4.42 4.50 -40.79
N LYS A 90 -5.15 4.80 -41.88
CA LYS A 90 -6.52 4.27 -42.08
C LYS A 90 -6.58 2.74 -42.22
N SER A 91 -5.45 2.10 -42.51
CA SER A 91 -5.33 0.64 -42.63
C SER A 91 -4.90 -0.04 -41.32
N GLY A 92 -4.58 0.74 -40.28
CA GLY A 92 -4.03 0.24 -39.02
C GLY A 92 -2.51 0.03 -39.06
N LYS A 93 -1.81 0.48 -40.10
CA LYS A 93 -0.35 0.43 -40.16
C LYS A 93 0.24 1.56 -39.30
N VAL A 94 1.29 1.25 -38.54
CA VAL A 94 2.04 2.23 -37.76
C VAL A 94 2.76 3.21 -38.69
N LEU A 95 2.55 4.50 -38.44
CA LEU A 95 3.11 5.61 -39.19
C LEU A 95 3.99 6.46 -38.28
N TYR A 96 5.24 6.66 -38.70
CA TYR A 96 6.21 7.51 -38.03
C TYR A 96 6.32 8.85 -38.76
N LYS A 97 6.23 9.96 -38.03
CA LYS A 97 6.50 11.31 -38.54
C LYS A 97 7.54 12.01 -37.69
N ILE A 98 8.51 12.65 -38.33
CA ILE A 98 9.52 13.47 -37.66
C ILE A 98 9.43 14.89 -38.19
N ASN A 99 9.20 15.84 -37.27
CA ASN A 99 8.95 17.25 -37.58
C ASN A 99 7.89 17.43 -38.68
N GLY A 100 6.83 16.61 -38.63
CA GLY A 100 5.72 16.61 -39.59
C GLY A 100 5.94 15.83 -40.89
N ARG A 101 7.16 15.30 -41.13
CA ARG A 101 7.48 14.51 -42.34
C ARG A 101 7.36 13.02 -42.06
N ILE A 102 6.64 12.29 -42.91
CA ILE A 102 6.56 10.83 -42.84
C ILE A 102 7.94 10.23 -43.12
N ILE A 103 8.36 9.28 -42.29
CA ILE A 103 9.60 8.53 -42.47
C ILE A 103 9.31 7.03 -42.59
N ASP A 104 10.22 6.30 -43.23
CA ASP A 104 10.26 4.84 -43.17
C ASP A 104 10.66 4.40 -41.75
N GLU A 105 10.04 3.33 -41.25
CA GLU A 105 10.37 2.75 -39.94
C GLU A 105 11.81 2.23 -39.87
N ASN A 106 12.39 1.84 -41.01
CA ASN A 106 13.77 1.37 -41.14
C ASN A 106 14.77 2.51 -41.39
N ASN A 107 14.34 3.77 -41.24
CA ASN A 107 15.21 4.91 -41.43
C ASN A 107 16.33 4.95 -40.37
N THR A 108 17.56 4.69 -40.78
CA THR A 108 18.73 4.63 -39.90
C THR A 108 19.12 5.99 -39.31
N THR A 109 18.79 7.10 -39.98
CA THR A 109 19.08 8.46 -39.50
C THR A 109 18.37 8.75 -38.17
N TYR A 110 17.15 8.25 -38.00
CA TYR A 110 16.30 8.55 -36.83
C TYR A 110 16.17 7.39 -35.85
N GLN A 111 16.88 6.29 -36.06
CA GLN A 111 16.83 5.10 -35.22
C GLN A 111 17.15 5.39 -33.75
N SER A 112 18.05 6.34 -33.46
CA SER A 112 18.38 6.77 -32.10
C SER A 112 17.21 7.47 -31.40
N LEU A 113 16.45 8.30 -32.13
CA LEU A 113 15.27 8.99 -31.61
C LEU A 113 14.13 7.99 -31.34
N ILE A 114 13.92 7.03 -32.25
CA ILE A 114 12.93 5.96 -32.09
C ILE A 114 13.31 5.07 -30.89
N SER A 115 14.56 4.63 -30.80
CA SER A 115 15.06 3.83 -29.66
C SER A 115 14.90 4.59 -28.33
N SER A 116 15.17 5.90 -28.32
CA SER A 116 14.98 6.74 -27.13
C SER A 116 13.50 6.85 -26.75
N CYS A 117 12.61 6.97 -27.73
CA CYS A 117 11.17 6.93 -27.50
C CYS A 117 10.74 5.59 -26.90
N VAL A 118 11.16 4.46 -27.49
CA VAL A 118 10.82 3.11 -27.00
C VAL A 118 11.36 2.87 -25.60
N SER A 119 12.60 3.24 -25.32
CA SER A 119 13.17 3.18 -23.97
C SER A 119 12.37 4.01 -22.97
N THR A 120 11.90 5.20 -23.37
CA THR A 120 11.08 6.06 -22.51
C THR A 120 9.68 5.47 -22.27
N LEU A 121 9.08 4.83 -23.27
CA LEU A 121 7.82 4.10 -23.14
C LEU A 121 7.97 2.97 -22.11
N ILE A 122 9.01 2.15 -22.22
CA ILE A 122 9.33 1.05 -21.30
C ILE A 122 9.51 1.57 -19.86
N LYS A 123 10.33 2.61 -19.69
CA LYS A 123 10.55 3.27 -18.39
C LYS A 123 9.28 3.88 -17.80
N GLY A 124 8.27 4.15 -18.63
CA GLY A 124 6.94 4.59 -18.24
C GLY A 124 5.93 3.47 -17.98
N GLY A 125 6.33 2.19 -18.07
CA GLY A 125 5.42 1.05 -17.86
C GLY A 125 4.53 0.71 -19.05
N VAL A 126 4.82 1.25 -20.24
CA VAL A 126 4.10 0.90 -21.47
C VAL A 126 4.39 -0.52 -21.85
N ASP A 127 3.35 -1.25 -22.22
CA ASP A 127 3.45 -2.64 -22.67
C ASP A 127 4.08 -3.57 -21.61
N ALA A 128 4.06 -3.15 -20.34
CA ALA A 128 4.68 -3.88 -19.22
C ALA A 128 4.19 -5.33 -19.14
N GLU A 129 2.90 -5.59 -19.34
CA GLU A 129 2.34 -6.95 -19.27
C GLU A 129 2.99 -7.91 -20.28
N ARG A 130 2.99 -7.55 -21.57
CA ARG A 130 3.60 -8.39 -22.61
C ARG A 130 5.11 -8.46 -22.44
N ARG A 131 5.75 -7.36 -22.04
CA ARG A 131 7.20 -7.32 -21.81
C ARG A 131 7.61 -8.21 -20.63
N THR A 132 6.88 -8.16 -19.51
CA THR A 132 7.07 -9.06 -18.37
C THR A 132 6.93 -10.52 -18.79
N ALA A 133 5.93 -10.88 -19.59
CA ALA A 133 5.78 -12.24 -20.09
C ALA A 133 6.98 -12.70 -20.95
N ARG A 134 7.52 -11.82 -21.81
CA ARG A 134 8.75 -12.11 -22.58
C ARG A 134 9.97 -12.30 -21.68
N LEU A 135 10.19 -11.38 -20.74
CA LEU A 135 11.30 -11.45 -19.78
C LEU A 135 11.22 -12.71 -18.93
N TYR A 136 10.04 -13.04 -18.42
CA TYR A 136 9.80 -14.26 -17.65
C TYR A 136 10.06 -15.53 -18.49
N THR A 137 9.63 -15.57 -19.75
CA THR A 137 9.92 -16.70 -20.64
C THR A 137 11.43 -16.85 -20.89
N ALA A 138 12.16 -15.73 -20.97
CA ALA A 138 13.59 -15.74 -21.26
C ALA A 138 14.47 -16.11 -20.06
N GLY A 139 14.08 -15.75 -18.84
CA GLY A 139 14.93 -15.95 -17.65
C GLY A 139 14.19 -16.00 -16.31
N GLY A 140 12.91 -16.32 -16.32
CA GLY A 140 12.07 -16.48 -15.14
C GLY A 140 11.87 -15.18 -14.34
N THR A 141 11.47 -15.35 -13.09
CA THR A 141 11.27 -14.26 -12.11
C THR A 141 12.48 -13.32 -12.03
N GLN A 142 13.70 -13.89 -12.07
CA GLN A 142 14.93 -13.11 -11.92
C GLN A 142 15.15 -12.12 -13.07
N ALA A 143 14.83 -12.48 -14.32
CA ALA A 143 14.94 -11.58 -15.45
C ALA A 143 14.00 -10.36 -15.32
N VAL A 144 12.81 -10.57 -14.76
CA VAL A 144 11.87 -9.48 -14.48
C VAL A 144 12.38 -8.59 -13.35
N LEU A 145 12.90 -9.17 -12.25
CA LEU A 145 13.46 -8.39 -11.13
C LEU A 145 14.66 -7.52 -11.57
N GLN A 146 15.49 -8.00 -12.49
CA GLN A 146 16.58 -7.21 -13.06
C GLN A 146 16.07 -5.99 -13.84
N GLU A 147 14.98 -6.14 -14.61
CA GLU A 147 14.34 -5.03 -15.33
C GLU A 147 13.86 -3.94 -14.35
N LEU A 148 13.29 -4.32 -13.20
CA LEU A 148 12.79 -3.34 -12.20
C LEU A 148 13.88 -2.36 -11.73
N GLY A 149 15.14 -2.81 -11.67
CA GLY A 149 16.29 -1.98 -11.33
C GLY A 149 16.60 -0.88 -12.35
N SER A 150 16.15 -1.04 -13.60
CA SER A 150 16.30 -0.04 -14.66
C SER A 150 15.14 0.96 -14.73
N LEU A 151 14.02 0.66 -14.04
CA LEU A 151 12.83 1.51 -14.01
C LEU A 151 13.00 2.62 -12.96
N HIS A 152 12.56 3.83 -13.29
CA HIS A 152 12.81 5.03 -12.49
C HIS A 152 11.61 5.49 -11.65
N ASN A 153 10.45 4.84 -11.76
CA ASN A 153 9.25 5.22 -11.02
C ASN A 153 8.43 3.99 -10.61
N ASP A 154 7.69 4.14 -9.52
CA ASP A 154 6.91 3.06 -8.93
C ASP A 154 5.66 2.70 -9.75
N PHE A 155 5.14 3.61 -10.57
CA PHE A 155 4.07 3.30 -11.50
C PHE A 155 4.51 2.21 -12.49
N ALA A 156 5.66 2.40 -13.16
CA ALA A 156 6.21 1.40 -14.06
C ALA A 156 6.54 0.11 -13.31
N ARG A 157 7.25 0.19 -12.18
CA ARG A 157 7.60 -1.01 -11.40
C ARG A 157 6.36 -1.79 -10.97
N SER A 158 5.32 -1.12 -10.49
CA SER A 158 4.08 -1.78 -10.06
C SER A 158 3.36 -2.49 -11.21
N ARG A 159 3.37 -1.92 -12.42
CA ARG A 159 2.83 -2.58 -13.63
C ARG A 159 3.56 -3.90 -13.93
N TYR A 160 4.89 -3.92 -13.81
CA TYR A 160 5.68 -5.14 -14.02
C TYR A 160 5.49 -6.17 -12.91
N ILE A 161 5.45 -5.73 -11.65
CA ILE A 161 5.21 -6.61 -10.49
C ILE A 161 3.82 -7.25 -10.60
N ASN A 162 2.77 -6.47 -10.87
CA ASN A 162 1.42 -6.97 -11.09
C ASN A 162 1.36 -7.97 -12.25
N ALA A 163 2.01 -7.66 -13.38
CA ALA A 163 2.06 -8.58 -14.51
C ALA A 163 2.76 -9.90 -14.14
N LEU A 164 3.84 -9.85 -13.36
CA LEU A 164 4.58 -11.03 -12.94
C LEU A 164 3.76 -11.92 -12.00
N LEU A 165 3.02 -11.31 -11.07
CA LEU A 165 2.14 -12.03 -10.15
C LEU A 165 0.94 -12.73 -10.83
N LEU A 166 0.63 -12.36 -12.08
CA LEU A 166 -0.39 -13.02 -12.90
C LEU A 166 0.18 -14.15 -13.79
N LEU A 167 1.50 -14.33 -13.81
CA LEU A 167 2.15 -15.44 -14.51
C LEU A 167 2.17 -16.69 -13.62
N PRO A 168 2.39 -17.89 -14.20
CA PRO A 168 2.42 -19.15 -13.45
C PRO A 168 3.75 -19.33 -12.66
N ILE A 169 4.08 -18.37 -11.80
CA ILE A 169 5.18 -18.49 -10.83
C ILE A 169 4.77 -19.40 -9.68
N SER A 170 5.75 -20.03 -9.01
CA SER A 170 5.45 -20.91 -7.86
C SER A 170 4.88 -20.14 -6.67
N SER A 171 4.11 -20.80 -5.81
CA SER A 171 3.58 -20.19 -4.58
C SER A 171 4.69 -19.59 -3.70
N SER A 172 5.85 -20.24 -3.62
CA SER A 172 7.01 -19.72 -2.90
C SER A 172 7.54 -18.43 -3.52
N GLU A 173 7.62 -18.36 -4.86
CA GLU A 173 8.06 -17.15 -5.56
C GLU A 173 7.05 -16.01 -5.36
N SER A 174 5.74 -16.29 -5.44
CA SER A 174 4.71 -15.30 -5.15
C SER A 174 4.83 -14.72 -3.74
N VAL A 175 5.01 -15.58 -2.72
CA VAL A 175 5.20 -15.15 -1.33
C VAL A 175 6.44 -14.28 -1.19
N THR A 176 7.57 -14.70 -1.77
CA THR A 176 8.82 -13.94 -1.72
C THR A 176 8.64 -12.58 -2.40
N LEU A 177 8.03 -12.54 -3.59
CA LEU A 177 7.80 -11.30 -4.32
C LEU A 177 6.89 -10.35 -3.55
N ILE A 178 5.76 -10.82 -3.00
CA ILE A 178 4.83 -10.01 -2.20
C ILE A 178 5.55 -9.39 -0.99
N LYS A 179 6.33 -10.18 -0.27
CA LYS A 179 7.12 -9.70 0.88
C LYS A 179 8.21 -8.70 0.48
N GLN A 180 8.66 -8.71 -0.77
CA GLN A 180 9.66 -7.79 -1.31
C GLN A 180 9.06 -6.49 -1.87
N VAL A 181 7.74 -6.41 -2.07
CA VAL A 181 7.07 -5.22 -2.63
C VAL A 181 7.43 -3.93 -1.87
N PRO A 182 7.44 -3.89 -0.51
CA PRO A 182 7.81 -2.68 0.23
C PRO A 182 9.25 -2.20 0.00
N GLN A 183 10.14 -3.08 -0.44
CA GLN A 183 11.54 -2.75 -0.78
C GLN A 183 11.72 -2.45 -2.27
N LEU A 184 10.81 -2.93 -3.12
CA LEU A 184 10.82 -2.69 -4.56
C LEU A 184 10.12 -1.38 -4.95
N LEU A 185 9.25 -0.84 -4.10
CA LEU A 185 8.48 0.38 -4.33
C LEU A 185 8.61 1.35 -3.15
N GLU A 186 8.79 2.64 -3.42
CA GLU A 186 8.83 3.68 -2.38
C GLU A 186 7.42 4.15 -1.96
N SER A 187 6.48 4.12 -2.90
CA SER A 187 5.12 4.64 -2.75
C SER A 187 4.18 3.61 -2.13
N ASP A 188 3.75 3.90 -0.90
CA ASP A 188 2.70 3.16 -0.19
C ASP A 188 1.40 2.99 -1.02
N TYR A 189 1.08 3.95 -1.89
CA TYR A 189 -0.06 3.85 -2.81
C TYR A 189 0.09 2.64 -3.73
N TYR A 190 1.23 2.55 -4.43
CA TYR A 190 1.47 1.48 -5.39
C TYR A 190 1.64 0.12 -4.70
N GLN A 191 2.21 0.09 -3.50
CA GLN A 191 2.24 -1.13 -2.68
C GLN A 191 0.81 -1.60 -2.36
N SER A 192 -0.04 -0.71 -1.84
CA SER A 192 -1.44 -1.01 -1.48
C SER A 192 -2.30 -1.42 -2.68
N GLU A 193 -2.10 -0.80 -3.84
CA GLU A 193 -2.80 -1.15 -5.08
C GLU A 193 -2.47 -2.57 -5.53
N ILE A 194 -1.18 -2.98 -5.52
CA ILE A 194 -0.77 -4.36 -5.86
C ILE A 194 -1.47 -5.35 -4.91
N PHE A 195 -1.42 -5.09 -3.61
CA PHE A 195 -2.03 -5.98 -2.63
C PHE A 195 -3.54 -6.05 -2.80
N SER A 196 -4.22 -4.92 -3.03
CA SER A 196 -5.68 -4.87 -3.24
C SER A 196 -6.12 -5.58 -4.52
N ASP A 197 -5.33 -5.47 -5.59
CA ASP A 197 -5.53 -6.19 -6.84
C ASP A 197 -5.41 -7.69 -6.65
N LEU A 198 -4.36 -8.15 -5.94
CA LEU A 198 -4.16 -9.56 -5.62
C LEU A 198 -5.35 -10.11 -4.83
N LEU A 199 -5.81 -9.39 -3.79
CA LEU A 199 -6.97 -9.79 -2.98
C LEU A 199 -8.26 -9.93 -3.77
N THR A 200 -8.37 -9.26 -4.92
CA THR A 200 -9.57 -9.32 -5.78
C THR A 200 -9.46 -10.38 -6.87
N LYS A 201 -8.24 -10.69 -7.32
CA LYS A 201 -7.97 -11.56 -8.50
C LYS A 201 -7.56 -12.98 -8.12
N SER A 202 -6.99 -13.20 -6.94
CA SER A 202 -6.59 -14.53 -6.53
C SER A 202 -7.82 -15.36 -6.14
N GLU A 203 -7.93 -16.57 -6.69
CA GLU A 203 -8.69 -17.61 -6.02
C GLU A 203 -8.17 -17.73 -4.58
N GLN A 204 -9.06 -17.89 -3.61
CA GLN A 204 -8.76 -17.77 -2.18
C GLN A 204 -7.58 -18.66 -1.75
N GLN A 205 -6.40 -18.05 -1.64
CA GLN A 205 -5.15 -18.74 -1.31
C GLN A 205 -4.60 -18.15 -0.02
N ASP A 206 -4.83 -18.87 1.09
CA ASP A 206 -4.49 -18.43 2.45
C ASP A 206 -3.04 -17.96 2.61
N TYR A 207 -2.11 -18.61 1.91
CA TYR A 207 -0.68 -18.26 1.96
C TYR A 207 -0.38 -16.86 1.40
N LEU A 208 -1.18 -16.37 0.43
CA LEU A 208 -1.04 -15.02 -0.11
C LEU A 208 -1.50 -13.98 0.90
N TYR A 209 -2.58 -14.26 1.64
CA TYR A 209 -3.10 -13.33 2.66
C TYR A 209 -2.10 -13.12 3.78
N THR A 210 -1.43 -14.18 4.25
CA THR A 210 -0.36 -14.06 5.23
C THR A 210 0.83 -13.26 4.69
N ALA A 211 1.21 -13.47 3.43
CA ALA A 211 2.28 -12.68 2.81
C ALA A 211 1.92 -11.20 2.68
N ILE A 212 0.68 -10.89 2.28
CA ILE A 212 0.18 -9.51 2.15
C ILE A 212 0.11 -8.82 3.51
N LEU A 213 -0.38 -9.50 4.56
CA LEU A 213 -0.41 -8.95 5.92
C LEU A 213 1.02 -8.62 6.40
N SER A 214 1.95 -9.54 6.22
CA SER A 214 3.37 -9.32 6.55
C SER A 214 3.97 -8.13 5.80
N ALA A 215 3.70 -7.98 4.50
CA ALA A 215 4.21 -6.87 3.71
C ALA A 215 3.51 -5.53 4.05
N THR A 216 2.27 -5.56 4.52
CA THR A 216 1.50 -4.37 4.91
C THR A 216 2.07 -3.70 6.16
N GLU A 217 2.78 -4.44 7.02
CA GLU A 217 3.48 -3.86 8.17
C GLU A 217 4.49 -2.79 7.77
N ASP A 218 5.14 -2.94 6.60
CA ASP A 218 6.14 -2.02 6.09
C ASP A 218 5.56 -0.77 5.40
N ILE A 219 4.25 -0.75 5.08
CA ILE A 219 3.55 0.43 4.54
C ILE A 219 3.60 1.54 5.59
N LYS A 220 4.00 2.76 5.25
CA LYS A 220 4.14 3.85 6.25
C LYS A 220 2.85 4.62 6.47
N SER A 221 2.06 4.80 5.43
CA SER A 221 0.79 5.52 5.45
C SER A 221 -0.30 4.69 6.11
N ASP A 222 -0.82 5.20 7.23
CA ASP A 222 -1.98 4.60 7.91
C ASP A 222 -3.19 4.43 6.98
N TYR A 223 -3.38 5.34 6.02
CA TYR A 223 -4.47 5.24 5.05
C TYR A 223 -4.30 4.03 4.11
N TYR A 224 -3.09 3.75 3.65
CA TYR A 224 -2.81 2.63 2.75
C TYR A 224 -2.75 1.29 3.50
N ARG A 225 -2.32 1.29 4.77
CA ARG A 225 -2.54 0.16 5.69
C ARG A 225 -4.02 -0.13 5.86
N TYR A 226 -4.81 0.91 6.18
CA TYR A 226 -6.26 0.81 6.31
C TYR A 226 -6.89 0.21 5.05
N THR A 227 -6.58 0.78 3.88
CA THR A 227 -7.15 0.35 2.59
C THR A 227 -6.86 -1.13 2.32
N THR A 228 -5.61 -1.56 2.50
CA THR A 228 -5.19 -2.95 2.25
C THR A 228 -5.86 -3.94 3.20
N VAL A 229 -5.80 -3.69 4.51
CA VAL A 229 -6.39 -4.58 5.52
C VAL A 229 -7.91 -4.60 5.41
N SER A 230 -8.54 -3.44 5.19
CA SER A 230 -9.97 -3.32 4.96
C SER A 230 -10.43 -4.17 3.78
N LYS A 231 -9.67 -4.15 2.68
CA LYS A 231 -9.96 -4.98 1.51
C LYS A 231 -9.91 -6.47 1.86
N LEU A 232 -8.86 -6.91 2.56
CA LEU A 232 -8.70 -8.31 2.99
C LEU A 232 -9.88 -8.78 3.87
N LEU A 233 -10.25 -7.97 4.87
CA LEU A 233 -11.35 -8.29 5.79
C LEU A 233 -12.70 -8.47 5.09
N ASN A 234 -12.90 -7.87 3.91
CA ASN A 234 -14.14 -7.96 3.15
C ASN A 234 -14.21 -9.15 2.19
N VAL A 235 -13.07 -9.78 1.87
CA VAL A 235 -13.01 -10.88 0.87
C VAL A 235 -12.82 -12.25 1.50
N GLN A 236 -12.44 -12.32 2.77
CA GLN A 236 -12.02 -13.58 3.40
C GLN A 236 -12.40 -13.67 4.89
N SER A 237 -12.74 -14.89 5.33
CA SER A 237 -12.73 -15.25 6.75
C SER A 237 -11.30 -15.59 7.18
N LEU A 238 -10.77 -14.86 8.16
CA LEU A 238 -9.39 -15.00 8.59
C LEU A 238 -9.22 -16.15 9.58
N ASN A 239 -8.10 -16.88 9.48
CA ASN A 239 -7.68 -17.79 10.54
C ASN A 239 -7.08 -17.01 11.74
N GLN A 240 -6.76 -17.71 12.82
CA GLN A 240 -6.28 -17.07 14.06
C GLN A 240 -4.96 -16.32 13.89
N GLU A 241 -4.02 -16.87 13.12
CA GLU A 241 -2.74 -16.21 12.84
C GLU A 241 -2.94 -14.92 12.04
N GLN A 242 -3.82 -14.94 11.04
CA GLN A 242 -4.15 -13.78 10.23
C GLN A 242 -4.89 -12.71 11.05
N LYS A 243 -5.79 -13.09 11.96
CA LYS A 243 -6.44 -12.14 12.89
C LYS A 243 -5.41 -11.47 13.80
N ALA A 244 -4.47 -12.24 14.36
CA ALA A 244 -3.39 -11.69 15.17
C ALA A 244 -2.51 -10.72 14.37
N ALA A 245 -2.19 -11.04 13.11
CA ALA A 245 -1.45 -10.13 12.22
C ALA A 245 -2.24 -8.83 11.92
N VAL A 246 -3.57 -8.92 11.72
CA VAL A 246 -4.42 -7.72 11.58
C VAL A 246 -4.38 -6.88 12.85
N LEU A 247 -4.54 -7.48 14.04
CA LEU A 247 -4.46 -6.76 15.32
C LEU A 247 -3.09 -6.11 15.52
N HIS A 248 -2.02 -6.80 15.13
CA HIS A 248 -0.67 -6.25 15.14
C HIS A 248 -0.54 -5.00 14.25
N ILE A 249 -1.07 -5.02 13.02
CA ILE A 249 -1.08 -3.86 12.11
C ILE A 249 -1.91 -2.71 12.70
N VAL A 250 -3.09 -3.01 13.28
CA VAL A 250 -3.92 -2.01 13.95
C VAL A 250 -3.13 -1.33 15.06
N ARG A 251 -2.45 -2.09 15.92
CA ARG A 251 -1.65 -1.52 17.02
C ARG A 251 -0.51 -0.62 16.57
N HIS A 252 0.07 -0.88 15.39
CA HIS A 252 1.17 -0.09 14.83
C HIS A 252 0.73 1.02 13.88
N THR A 253 -0.58 1.18 13.65
CA THR A 253 -1.18 2.31 12.94
C THR A 253 -1.17 3.54 13.86
N SER A 254 -0.68 4.69 13.38
CA SER A 254 -0.44 5.86 14.23
C SER A 254 -1.70 6.67 14.55
N SER A 255 -2.66 6.68 13.62
CA SER A 255 -3.92 7.40 13.73
C SER A 255 -4.97 6.58 14.47
N ASP A 256 -5.39 7.05 15.64
CA ASP A 256 -6.51 6.46 16.41
C ASP A 256 -7.79 6.29 15.57
N TYR A 257 -8.00 7.17 14.57
CA TYR A 257 -9.12 7.04 13.63
C TYR A 257 -8.99 5.75 12.80
N TYR A 258 -7.84 5.55 12.14
CA TYR A 258 -7.64 4.36 11.32
C TYR A 258 -7.56 3.08 12.15
N GLN A 259 -7.03 3.16 13.38
CA GLN A 259 -7.11 2.06 14.34
C GLN A 259 -8.56 1.66 14.63
N ALA A 260 -9.42 2.64 14.94
CA ALA A 260 -10.83 2.39 15.24
C ALA A 260 -11.60 1.87 14.03
N GLU A 261 -11.36 2.42 12.83
CA GLU A 261 -12.06 1.98 11.62
C GLU A 261 -11.66 0.55 11.21
N LEU A 262 -10.36 0.20 11.26
CA LEU A 262 -9.92 -1.19 11.04
C LEU A 262 -10.53 -2.15 12.06
N PHE A 263 -10.49 -1.77 13.34
CA PHE A 263 -11.02 -2.63 14.40
C PHE A 263 -12.54 -2.82 14.28
N LYS A 264 -13.29 -1.75 14.01
CA LYS A 264 -14.74 -1.83 13.74
C LYS A 264 -15.04 -2.78 12.59
N GLN A 265 -14.24 -2.71 11.53
CA GLN A 265 -14.40 -3.61 10.40
C GLN A 265 -14.10 -5.06 10.77
N LEU A 266 -13.01 -5.31 11.50
CA LEU A 266 -12.67 -6.63 12.02
C LEU A 266 -13.83 -7.23 12.81
N LEU A 267 -14.41 -6.48 13.76
CA LEU A 267 -15.59 -6.91 14.55
C LEU A 267 -16.84 -7.21 13.70
N LYS A 268 -16.98 -6.50 12.58
CA LYS A 268 -18.14 -6.64 11.67
C LYS A 268 -18.00 -7.88 10.79
N THR A 269 -16.80 -8.16 10.31
CA THR A 269 -16.56 -9.19 9.28
C THR A 269 -16.06 -10.52 9.85
N GLN A 270 -15.45 -10.52 11.04
CA GLN A 270 -14.79 -11.70 11.60
C GLN A 270 -15.40 -12.12 12.95
N THR A 271 -15.27 -13.41 13.26
CA THR A 271 -15.58 -13.95 14.59
C THR A 271 -14.45 -13.61 15.56
N ILE A 272 -14.84 -13.06 16.71
CA ILE A 272 -13.94 -12.57 17.76
C ILE A 272 -13.99 -13.56 18.92
N GLU A 273 -12.83 -14.06 19.32
CA GLU A 273 -12.67 -14.99 20.43
C GLU A 273 -12.01 -14.31 21.63
N SER A 274 -11.98 -14.98 22.79
CA SER A 274 -11.44 -14.40 24.03
C SER A 274 -9.99 -13.87 23.92
N PRO A 275 -9.05 -14.49 23.17
CA PRO A 275 -7.72 -13.90 22.96
C PRO A 275 -7.76 -12.53 22.28
N ASP A 276 -8.68 -12.33 21.34
CA ASP A 276 -8.86 -11.07 20.60
C ASP A 276 -9.28 -9.94 21.57
N PHE A 277 -10.02 -10.26 22.63
CA PHE A 277 -10.41 -9.27 23.66
C PHE A 277 -9.18 -8.72 24.39
N GLN A 278 -8.26 -9.58 24.83
CA GLN A 278 -7.10 -9.16 25.61
C GLN A 278 -6.17 -8.25 24.79
N GLU A 279 -5.92 -8.61 23.53
CA GLU A 279 -5.11 -7.79 22.63
C GLU A 279 -5.79 -6.44 22.33
N THR A 280 -7.12 -6.43 22.21
CA THR A 280 -7.90 -5.19 22.07
C THR A 280 -7.74 -4.27 23.29
N MET A 281 -7.65 -4.81 24.51
CA MET A 281 -7.48 -3.96 25.70
C MET A 281 -6.15 -3.19 25.65
N SER A 282 -5.06 -3.86 25.22
CA SER A 282 -3.77 -3.21 25.03
C SER A 282 -3.81 -2.13 23.95
N LEU A 283 -4.55 -2.35 22.86
CA LEU A 283 -4.80 -1.33 21.84
C LEU A 283 -5.49 -0.10 22.45
N VAL A 284 -6.63 -0.28 23.11
CA VAL A 284 -7.42 0.80 23.73
C VAL A 284 -6.59 1.64 24.69
N GLN A 285 -5.74 1.00 25.51
CA GLN A 285 -4.88 1.70 26.45
C GLN A 285 -3.83 2.59 25.77
N SER A 286 -3.35 2.20 24.58
CA SER A 286 -2.34 2.96 23.83
C SER A 286 -2.90 4.17 23.07
N MET A 287 -4.22 4.21 22.84
CA MET A 287 -4.88 5.28 22.09
C MET A 287 -4.94 6.59 22.86
N LYS A 288 -5.01 7.72 22.14
CA LYS A 288 -5.08 9.07 22.74
C LYS A 288 -6.51 9.59 22.82
N SER A 289 -7.32 9.31 21.81
CA SER A 289 -8.68 9.79 21.66
C SER A 289 -9.67 8.96 22.47
N ASP A 290 -10.23 9.57 23.51
CA ASP A 290 -11.30 8.98 24.31
C ASP A 290 -12.54 8.61 23.49
N TYR A 291 -12.83 9.37 22.43
CA TYR A 291 -13.89 9.06 21.48
C TYR A 291 -13.65 7.70 20.82
N TYR A 292 -12.45 7.49 20.26
CA TYR A 292 -12.13 6.25 19.55
C TYR A 292 -11.96 5.06 20.50
N LYS A 293 -11.44 5.27 21.72
CA LYS A 293 -11.48 4.25 22.79
C LYS A 293 -12.91 3.80 23.06
N THR A 294 -13.82 4.75 23.23
CA THR A 294 -15.23 4.49 23.52
C THR A 294 -15.91 3.77 22.37
N GLU A 295 -15.63 4.14 21.12
CA GLU A 295 -16.14 3.46 19.93
C GLU A 295 -15.70 1.99 19.85
N ILE A 296 -14.42 1.72 20.09
CA ILE A 296 -13.87 0.34 20.10
C ILE A 296 -14.50 -0.49 21.22
N LEU A 297 -14.53 0.04 22.45
CA LEU A 297 -15.12 -0.65 23.60
C LEU A 297 -16.62 -0.89 23.41
N SER A 298 -17.33 0.08 22.81
CA SER A 298 -18.76 -0.04 22.46
C SER A 298 -19.00 -1.09 21.37
N GLY A 299 -18.06 -1.27 20.45
CA GLY A 299 -18.09 -2.36 19.47
C GLY A 299 -17.88 -3.71 20.13
N LEU A 300 -16.83 -3.84 20.96
CA LEU A 300 -16.46 -5.09 21.59
C LEU A 300 -17.50 -5.58 22.61
N MET A 301 -18.11 -4.67 23.38
CA MET A 301 -19.18 -5.03 24.31
C MET A 301 -20.42 -5.61 23.62
N LYS A 302 -20.67 -5.29 22.34
CA LYS A 302 -21.77 -5.90 21.56
C LYS A 302 -21.49 -7.35 21.19
N LYS A 303 -20.24 -7.79 21.34
CA LYS A 303 -19.76 -9.16 21.12
C LYS A 303 -19.48 -9.90 22.43
N ALA A 304 -19.61 -9.25 23.58
CA ALA A 304 -19.38 -9.87 24.88
C ALA A 304 -20.55 -10.79 25.25
N GLU A 305 -20.26 -12.07 25.46
CA GLU A 305 -21.28 -13.09 25.76
C GLU A 305 -21.13 -13.66 27.17
N LYS A 306 -19.90 -13.68 27.70
CA LYS A 306 -19.57 -14.32 28.99
C LYS A 306 -19.26 -13.27 30.05
N GLU A 307 -19.52 -13.60 31.32
CA GLU A 307 -19.14 -12.73 32.45
C GLU A 307 -17.64 -12.40 32.45
N SER A 308 -16.77 -13.32 31.99
CA SER A 308 -15.33 -13.08 31.82
C SER A 308 -15.01 -11.92 30.87
N ASP A 309 -15.80 -11.75 29.81
CA ASP A 309 -15.59 -10.70 28.81
C ASP A 309 -15.87 -9.33 29.43
N TRP A 310 -16.94 -9.24 30.23
CA TRP A 310 -17.30 -8.04 30.99
C TRP A 310 -16.26 -7.68 32.05
N LYS A 311 -15.68 -8.68 32.72
CA LYS A 311 -14.58 -8.48 33.68
C LYS A 311 -13.32 -7.88 33.02
N LEU A 312 -13.11 -8.08 31.72
CA LEU A 312 -12.03 -7.44 30.96
C LEU A 312 -12.40 -6.02 30.49
N LEU A 313 -13.67 -5.81 30.11
CA LEU A 313 -14.18 -4.57 29.55
C LEU A 313 -14.36 -3.45 30.58
N ILE A 314 -15.00 -3.73 31.72
CA ILE A 314 -15.36 -2.71 32.72
C ILE A 314 -14.14 -1.91 33.23
N PRO A 315 -12.99 -2.55 33.55
CA PRO A 315 -11.80 -1.81 33.98
C PRO A 315 -11.31 -0.78 32.98
N GLN A 316 -11.58 -0.95 31.67
CA GLN A 316 -11.10 -0.03 30.63
C GLN A 316 -11.73 1.36 30.71
N VAL A 317 -12.86 1.51 31.39
CA VAL A 317 -13.49 2.83 31.63
C VAL A 317 -12.52 3.80 32.31
N SER A 318 -11.66 3.29 33.20
CA SER A 318 -10.66 4.10 33.91
C SER A 318 -9.56 4.68 33.00
N HIS A 319 -9.39 4.14 31.79
CA HIS A 319 -8.42 4.62 30.80
C HIS A 319 -8.98 5.70 29.86
N ILE A 320 -10.23 6.10 30.06
CA ILE A 320 -10.89 7.21 29.37
C ILE A 320 -10.76 8.45 30.27
N ALA A 321 -10.22 9.55 29.76
CA ALA A 321 -9.99 10.76 30.55
C ALA A 321 -11.24 11.66 30.66
N SER A 322 -12.07 11.69 29.63
CA SER A 322 -13.31 12.45 29.57
C SER A 322 -14.43 11.82 30.37
N ASP A 323 -14.91 12.53 31.39
CA ASP A 323 -16.10 12.15 32.18
C ASP A 323 -17.32 11.86 31.30
N TYR A 324 -17.49 12.62 30.21
CA TYR A 324 -18.59 12.40 29.26
C TYR A 324 -18.51 11.01 28.63
N TYR A 325 -17.33 10.63 28.12
CA TYR A 325 -17.13 9.35 27.44
C TYR A 325 -17.12 8.17 28.43
N GLN A 326 -16.60 8.36 29.64
CA GLN A 326 -16.75 7.40 30.73
C GLN A 326 -18.23 7.13 31.02
N ALA A 327 -19.02 8.19 31.18
CA ALA A 327 -20.44 8.08 31.48
C ALA A 327 -21.23 7.46 30.32
N GLU A 328 -20.92 7.85 29.08
CA GLU A 328 -21.53 7.26 27.89
C GLU A 328 -21.26 5.75 27.82
N LEU A 329 -20.02 5.32 28.03
CA LEU A 329 -19.67 3.90 28.00
C LEU A 329 -20.34 3.13 29.14
N LEU A 330 -20.29 3.62 30.38
CA LEU A 330 -20.97 2.98 31.52
C LEU A 330 -22.48 2.90 31.32
N GLN A 331 -23.10 3.93 30.74
CA GLN A 331 -24.52 3.91 30.39
C GLN A 331 -24.83 2.84 29.31
N GLN A 332 -23.92 2.60 28.37
CA GLN A 332 -24.08 1.52 27.42
C GLN A 332 -23.93 0.15 28.09
N MET A 333 -22.95 0.00 28.99
CA MET A 333 -22.67 -1.23 29.73
C MET A 333 -23.86 -1.67 30.59
N THR A 334 -24.47 -0.75 31.37
CA THR A 334 -25.62 -1.06 32.22
C THR A 334 -26.81 -1.65 31.44
N LYS A 335 -26.99 -1.28 30.17
CA LYS A 335 -28.08 -1.79 29.32
C LYS A 335 -27.89 -3.22 28.82
N ARG A 336 -26.68 -3.78 28.93
CA ARG A 336 -26.29 -5.04 28.27
C ARG A 336 -25.62 -6.07 29.18
N ILE A 337 -25.07 -5.62 30.29
CA ILE A 337 -24.34 -6.46 31.22
C ILE A 337 -25.25 -7.58 31.78
N PRO A 338 -24.77 -8.82 31.92
CA PRO A 338 -25.55 -9.88 32.54
C PRO A 338 -25.75 -9.59 34.04
N ALA A 339 -26.84 -10.10 34.60
CA ALA A 339 -27.12 -9.99 36.03
C ALA A 339 -26.03 -10.66 36.86
N SER A 340 -25.24 -9.87 37.58
CA SER A 340 -24.15 -10.35 38.44
C SER A 340 -23.79 -9.27 39.46
N GLU A 341 -23.88 -9.59 40.74
CA GLU A 341 -23.50 -8.67 41.83
C GLU A 341 -22.03 -8.26 41.74
N THR A 342 -21.15 -9.18 41.32
CA THR A 342 -19.73 -8.87 41.10
C THR A 342 -19.55 -7.84 40.00
N LEU A 343 -20.25 -7.98 38.87
CA LEU A 343 -20.18 -7.03 37.77
C LEU A 343 -20.78 -5.67 38.14
N LYS A 344 -21.89 -5.66 38.90
CA LYS A 344 -22.51 -4.45 39.43
C LYS A 344 -21.53 -3.66 40.32
N GLN A 345 -20.82 -4.35 41.22
CA GLN A 345 -19.78 -3.73 42.06
C GLN A 345 -18.64 -3.15 41.21
N GLN A 346 -18.21 -3.85 40.15
CA GLN A 346 -17.18 -3.33 39.24
C GLN A 346 -17.64 -2.07 38.50
N LEU A 347 -18.90 -2.02 38.04
CA LEU A 347 -19.45 -0.79 37.43
C LEU A 347 -19.51 0.36 38.44
N GLN A 348 -19.89 0.10 39.69
CA GLN A 348 -19.89 1.11 40.75
C GLN A 348 -18.49 1.65 41.01
N GLU A 349 -17.48 0.78 41.06
CA GLU A 349 -16.09 1.18 41.22
C GLU A 349 -15.59 2.00 40.03
N ALA A 350 -15.89 1.57 38.80
CA ALA A 350 -15.54 2.31 37.59
C ALA A 350 -16.18 3.71 37.56
N ALA A 351 -17.44 3.83 38.00
CA ALA A 351 -18.17 5.10 38.05
C ALA A 351 -17.51 6.14 38.97
N LYS A 352 -16.81 5.73 40.03
CA LYS A 352 -16.12 6.65 40.96
C LYS A 352 -15.01 7.48 40.28
N ASN A 353 -14.56 7.07 39.10
CA ASN A 353 -13.56 7.83 38.33
C ASN A 353 -14.15 9.07 37.63
N ILE A 354 -15.48 9.15 37.51
CA ILE A 354 -16.17 10.30 36.90
C ILE A 354 -16.11 11.47 37.89
N LYS A 355 -15.49 12.57 37.47
CA LYS A 355 -15.32 13.77 38.32
C LYS A 355 -16.54 14.69 38.31
N SER A 356 -17.28 14.70 37.20
CA SER A 356 -18.51 15.48 37.07
C SER A 356 -19.64 14.88 37.91
N ASP A 357 -20.10 15.62 38.92
CA ASP A 357 -21.25 15.25 39.77
C ASP A 357 -22.51 14.92 38.95
N PHE A 358 -22.73 15.65 37.86
CA PHE A 358 -23.87 15.43 36.97
C PHE A 358 -23.81 14.03 36.34
N TYR A 359 -22.68 13.69 35.72
CA TYR A 359 -22.50 12.39 35.08
C TYR A 359 -22.44 11.27 36.10
N TYR A 360 -21.69 11.44 37.21
CA TYR A 360 -21.59 10.47 38.29
C TYR A 360 -22.96 10.14 38.88
N GLY A 361 -23.75 11.16 39.25
CA GLY A 361 -25.09 10.99 39.80
C GLY A 361 -26.06 10.32 38.82
N LYS A 362 -25.94 10.60 37.51
CA LYS A 362 -26.73 9.93 36.48
C LYS A 362 -26.39 8.44 36.38
N ILE A 363 -25.11 8.09 36.34
CA ILE A 363 -24.63 6.72 36.14
C ILE A 363 -24.86 5.84 37.36
N THR A 364 -24.59 6.35 38.57
CA THR A 364 -24.86 5.61 39.82
C THR A 364 -26.32 5.21 39.95
N ARG A 365 -27.27 6.12 39.64
CA ARG A 365 -28.70 5.79 39.60
C ARG A 365 -29.04 4.68 38.60
N GLN A 366 -28.40 4.67 37.43
CA GLN A 366 -28.61 3.62 36.43
C GLN A 366 -28.04 2.28 36.90
N ILE A 367 -26.86 2.26 37.53
CA ILE A 367 -26.25 1.03 38.06
C ILE A 367 -27.08 0.46 39.22
N SER A 368 -27.71 1.30 40.05
CA SER A 368 -28.59 0.83 41.11
C SER A 368 -29.85 0.11 40.59
N ALA A 369 -30.26 0.40 39.36
CA ALA A 369 -31.51 -0.09 38.76
C ALA A 369 -31.36 -1.40 37.96
N ILE A 370 -30.13 -1.88 37.76
CA ILE A 370 -29.81 -3.19 37.17
C ILE A 370 -29.48 -4.18 38.28
#